data_AF-A0A4Y9IHG4-F1
#
_entry.id   AF-A0A4Y9IHG4-F1
#
_cell.length_a   1.000
_cell.length_b   1.000
_cell.length_c   1.000
_cell.angle_alpha   90.00
_cell.angle_beta   90.00
_cell.angle_gamma   90.00
#
_symmetry.space_group_name_H-M   'P 1'
#
loop_
_entity.id
_entity.type
_entity.pdbx_description
1 polymer ?
#
loop_
_entity_poly.entity_id
_entity_poly.type
_entity_poly.pdbx_seq_one_letter_code
_entity_poly.pdbx_strand_id
1 'polypeptide(L)'
;SHRYIPARQLPDKSVSLLDTACARVAISLHAVPAEVDDSRRRIEALETELQIIAREHAIGIAIGARQINSEALLSAERERLATLESRWAEEKTLVDELLATRATLREKSGVVDSGDDQLRAQLVDLQQRLSTLQGETPLILPTVDYQAVASVVADWTGIPVGRMARNELE
;
A
#
# COMPACT_ATOMS: atom_id res chain seq x y z
N SER A 1 11.40 -15.78 -8.34
CA SER A 1 11.45 -15.47 -9.79
C SER A 1 11.41 -16.70 -10.71
N HIS A 2 12.00 -17.85 -10.35
CA HIS A 2 12.04 -19.06 -11.21
C HIS A 2 10.66 -19.66 -11.52
N ARG A 3 9.73 -19.67 -10.55
CA ARG A 3 8.41 -20.32 -10.66
C ARG A 3 7.37 -19.49 -11.42
N TYR A 4 7.43 -18.16 -11.33
CA TYR A 4 6.36 -17.27 -11.80
C TYR A 4 6.75 -16.36 -12.97
N ILE A 5 8.05 -16.25 -13.32
CA ILE A 5 8.52 -15.44 -14.46
C ILE A 5 9.24 -16.36 -15.47
N PRO A 6 8.48 -17.07 -16.33
CA PRO A 6 9.05 -18.02 -17.30
C PRO A 6 9.64 -17.34 -18.54
N ALA A 7 9.21 -16.12 -18.87
CA ALA A 7 9.60 -15.42 -20.10
C ALA A 7 11.05 -14.87 -20.10
N ARG A 8 11.83 -15.06 -19.02
CA ARG A 8 13.21 -14.57 -18.88
C ARG A 8 14.12 -15.61 -18.20
N GLN A 9 15.41 -15.57 -18.52
CA GLN A 9 16.43 -16.45 -17.92
C GLN A 9 17.12 -15.79 -16.71
N LEU A 10 17.64 -16.60 -15.78
CA LEU A 10 18.50 -16.12 -14.69
C LEU A 10 19.90 -15.78 -15.25
N PRO A 11 20.62 -14.77 -14.72
CA PRO A 11 20.32 -13.95 -13.53
C PRO A 11 19.54 -12.65 -13.80
N ASP A 12 19.44 -12.23 -15.06
CA ASP A 12 18.91 -10.91 -15.49
C ASP A 12 17.51 -10.59 -14.94
N LYS A 13 16.62 -11.60 -14.89
CA LYS A 13 15.27 -11.43 -14.33
C LYS A 13 15.20 -11.14 -12.85
N SER A 14 16.16 -11.65 -12.06
CA SER A 14 16.16 -11.46 -10.60
C SER A 14 16.70 -10.09 -10.24
N VAL A 15 17.69 -9.59 -10.99
CA VAL A 15 18.22 -8.22 -10.84
C VAL A 15 17.14 -7.20 -11.19
N SER A 16 16.50 -7.34 -12.37
CA SER A 16 15.40 -6.46 -12.77
C SER A 16 14.24 -6.43 -11.76
N LEU A 17 13.90 -7.59 -11.19
CA LEU A 17 12.85 -7.72 -10.18
C LEU A 17 13.21 -6.97 -8.89
N LEU A 18 14.45 -7.14 -8.43
CA LEU A 18 14.94 -6.47 -7.23
C LEU A 18 14.99 -4.96 -7.43
N ASP A 19 15.49 -4.47 -8.57
CA ASP A 19 15.55 -3.05 -8.90
C ASP A 19 14.15 -2.42 -8.92
N THR A 20 13.18 -3.12 -9.50
CA THR A 20 11.78 -2.67 -9.53
C THR A 20 11.17 -2.64 -8.12
N ALA A 21 11.46 -3.64 -7.29
CA ALA A 21 11.00 -3.68 -5.91
C ALA A 21 11.65 -2.56 -5.06
N CYS A 22 12.94 -2.30 -5.24
CA CYS A 22 13.65 -1.17 -4.63
C CYS A 22 13.02 0.17 -5.01
N ALA A 23 12.78 0.38 -6.31
CA ALA A 23 12.13 1.60 -6.81
C ALA A 23 10.72 1.77 -6.21
N ARG A 24 9.96 0.68 -6.12
CA ARG A 24 8.62 0.69 -5.52
C ARG A 24 8.65 1.06 -4.04
N VAL A 25 9.55 0.49 -3.26
CA VAL A 25 9.75 0.84 -1.84
C VAL A 25 10.11 2.32 -1.71
N ALA A 26 11.05 2.81 -2.51
CA ALA A 26 11.46 4.21 -2.49
C ALA A 26 10.29 5.17 -2.80
N ILE A 27 9.45 4.84 -3.79
CA ILE A 27 8.26 5.63 -4.11
C ILE A 27 7.23 5.55 -2.98
N SER A 28 6.97 4.34 -2.48
CA SER A 28 5.95 4.08 -1.45
C SER A 28 6.18 4.86 -0.16
N LEU A 29 7.43 5.10 0.22
CA LEU A 29 7.78 5.90 1.40
C LEU A 29 7.41 7.38 1.30
N HIS A 30 7.25 7.91 0.08
CA HIS A 30 7.09 9.34 -0.16
C HIS A 30 5.82 9.71 -0.93
N ALA A 31 5.12 8.73 -1.49
CA ALA A 31 3.92 8.92 -2.28
C ALA A 31 2.64 8.60 -1.50
N VAL A 32 1.52 9.15 -1.97
CA VAL A 32 0.18 8.72 -1.53
C VAL A 32 -0.07 7.32 -2.09
N PRO A 33 -0.59 6.37 -1.30
CA PRO A 33 -0.95 5.04 -1.77
C PRO A 33 -2.00 5.11 -2.89
N ALA A 34 -1.88 4.23 -3.90
CA ALA A 34 -2.79 4.22 -5.05
C ALA A 34 -4.26 4.09 -4.64
N GLU A 35 -4.57 3.25 -3.64
CA GLU A 35 -5.94 3.06 -3.13
C GLU A 35 -6.56 4.36 -2.59
N VAL A 36 -5.75 5.21 -1.93
CA VAL A 36 -6.19 6.51 -1.41
C VAL A 36 -6.42 7.49 -2.55
N ASP A 37 -5.49 7.56 -3.53
CA ASP A 37 -5.63 8.44 -4.69
C ASP A 37 -6.85 8.05 -5.55
N ASP A 38 -7.05 6.75 -5.78
CA ASP A 38 -8.20 6.21 -6.53
C ASP A 38 -9.53 6.56 -5.85
N SER A 39 -9.64 6.39 -4.53
CA SER A 39 -10.84 6.78 -3.78
C SER A 39 -11.09 8.29 -3.85
N ARG A 40 -10.05 9.13 -3.76
CA ARG A 40 -10.18 10.59 -3.93
C ARG A 40 -10.68 10.98 -5.31
N ARG A 41 -10.11 10.40 -6.37
CA ARG A 41 -10.56 10.62 -7.76
C ARG A 41 -11.99 10.15 -7.97
N ARG A 42 -12.38 9.03 -7.35
CA ARG A 42 -13.74 8.50 -7.43
C ARG A 42 -14.75 9.45 -6.79
N ILE A 43 -14.41 10.01 -5.63
CA ILE A 43 -15.20 11.03 -4.95
C ILE A 43 -15.36 12.27 -5.84
N GLU A 44 -14.27 12.79 -6.41
CA GLU A 44 -14.31 13.96 -7.31
C GLU A 44 -15.23 13.72 -8.52
N ALA A 45 -15.15 12.53 -9.13
CA ALA A 45 -16.01 12.16 -10.23
C ALA A 45 -17.50 12.11 -9.84
N LEU A 46 -17.82 11.56 -8.66
CA LEU A 46 -19.19 11.50 -8.13
C LEU A 46 -19.73 12.89 -7.77
N GLU A 47 -18.90 13.76 -7.21
CA GLU A 47 -19.27 15.16 -6.92
C GLU A 47 -19.54 15.93 -8.22
N THR A 48 -18.71 15.73 -9.24
CA THR A 48 -18.93 16.32 -10.58
C THR A 48 -20.26 15.84 -11.17
N GLU A 49 -20.55 14.54 -11.07
CA GLU A 49 -21.82 13.96 -11.53
C GLU A 49 -23.02 14.59 -10.81
N LEU A 50 -22.95 14.75 -9.48
CA LEU A 50 -24.01 15.41 -8.71
C LEU A 50 -24.22 16.88 -9.12
N GLN A 51 -23.15 17.60 -9.46
CA GLN A 51 -23.27 18.96 -9.99
C GLN A 51 -23.96 18.99 -11.36
N ILE A 52 -23.67 18.02 -12.24
CA ILE A 52 -24.33 17.89 -13.54
C ILE A 52 -25.82 17.60 -13.35
N ILE A 53 -26.14 16.62 -12.51
CA ILE A 53 -27.53 16.26 -12.13
C ILE A 53 -28.29 17.49 -11.63
N ALA A 54 -27.68 18.29 -10.75
CA ALA A 54 -28.31 19.49 -10.20
C ALA A 54 -28.63 20.52 -11.29
N ARG A 55 -27.73 20.72 -12.26
CA ARG A 55 -27.95 21.64 -13.39
C ARG A 55 -29.05 21.13 -14.33
N GLU A 56 -29.06 19.84 -14.63
CA GLU A 56 -30.09 19.20 -15.44
C GLU A 56 -31.48 19.32 -14.78
N HIS A 57 -31.56 19.06 -13.47
CA HIS A 57 -32.79 19.22 -12.71
C HIS A 57 -33.30 20.67 -12.72
N ALA A 58 -32.40 21.65 -12.62
CA ALA A 58 -32.76 23.07 -12.65
C ALA A 58 -33.39 23.52 -13.97
N ILE A 59 -33.10 22.84 -15.08
CA ILE A 59 -33.72 23.09 -16.40
C ILE A 59 -34.87 22.12 -16.72
N GLY A 60 -35.34 21.36 -15.72
CA GLY A 60 -36.51 20.49 -15.84
C GLY A 60 -36.22 19.12 -16.47
N ILE A 61 -34.95 18.71 -16.60
CA ILE A 61 -34.60 17.35 -17.05
C ILE A 61 -34.84 16.38 -15.90
N ALA A 62 -35.53 15.27 -16.20
CA ALA A 62 -35.80 14.22 -15.24
C ALA A 62 -34.51 13.46 -14.84
N ILE A 63 -34.18 13.50 -13.56
CA ILE A 63 -32.97 12.87 -12.99
C ILE A 63 -33.23 11.45 -12.47
N GLY A 64 -34.49 11.06 -12.23
CA GLY A 64 -34.87 9.74 -11.75
C GLY A 64 -34.11 9.32 -10.48
N ALA A 65 -33.62 8.07 -10.45
CA ALA A 65 -32.83 7.54 -9.33
C ALA A 65 -31.33 7.91 -9.40
N ARG A 66 -30.89 8.65 -10.43
CA ARG A 66 -29.46 8.92 -10.69
C ARG A 66 -28.81 9.71 -9.56
N GLN A 67 -29.53 10.69 -9.02
CA GLN A 67 -29.07 11.49 -7.88
C GLN A 67 -28.88 10.62 -6.64
N ILE A 68 -29.93 9.91 -6.23
CA ILE A 68 -29.91 9.06 -5.02
C ILE A 68 -28.80 8.01 -5.10
N ASN A 69 -28.62 7.38 -6.27
CA ASN A 69 -27.56 6.41 -6.48
C ASN A 69 -26.16 7.04 -6.37
N SER A 70 -25.97 8.23 -6.95
CA SER A 70 -24.68 8.93 -6.91
C SER A 70 -24.34 9.42 -5.49
N GLU A 71 -25.35 9.90 -4.74
CA GLU A 71 -25.21 10.28 -3.34
C GLU A 71 -24.85 9.08 -2.45
N ALA A 72 -25.52 7.93 -2.66
CA ALA A 72 -25.22 6.70 -1.92
C ALA A 72 -23.80 6.21 -2.19
N LEU A 73 -23.37 6.20 -3.47
CA LEU A 73 -22.00 5.84 -3.85
C LEU A 73 -20.97 6.82 -3.27
N LEU A 74 -21.27 8.12 -3.26
CA LEU A 74 -20.39 9.13 -2.71
C LEU A 74 -20.21 8.96 -1.19
N SER A 75 -21.29 8.67 -0.47
CA SER A 75 -21.22 8.39 0.97
C SER A 75 -20.35 7.18 1.26
N ALA A 76 -20.57 6.07 0.54
CA ALA A 76 -19.79 4.85 0.72
C ALA A 76 -18.30 5.05 0.39
N GLU A 77 -17.98 5.77 -0.69
CA GLU A 77 -16.58 6.03 -1.04
C GLU A 77 -15.88 6.98 -0.06
N ARG A 78 -16.61 7.93 0.55
CA ARG A 78 -16.06 8.78 1.63
C ARG A 78 -15.74 7.98 2.88
N GLU A 79 -16.61 7.06 3.28
CA GLU A 79 -16.35 6.14 4.41
C GLU A 79 -15.14 5.24 4.13
N ARG A 80 -15.03 4.73 2.91
CA ARG A 80 -13.88 3.96 2.45
C ARG A 80 -12.60 4.79 2.51
N LEU A 81 -12.60 6.01 1.97
CA LEU A 81 -11.44 6.91 1.99
C LEU A 81 -11.00 7.19 3.43
N ALA A 82 -11.93 7.51 4.34
CA ALA A 82 -11.61 7.77 5.74
C ALA A 82 -10.94 6.56 6.40
N THR A 83 -11.41 5.36 6.11
CA THR A 83 -10.81 4.11 6.60
C THR A 83 -9.38 3.92 6.06
N LEU A 84 -9.18 4.15 4.76
CA LEU A 84 -7.87 4.05 4.11
C LEU A 84 -6.88 5.09 4.64
N GLU A 85 -7.32 6.33 4.84
CA GLU A 85 -6.49 7.41 5.38
C GLU A 85 -6.08 7.15 6.83
N SER A 86 -7.01 6.65 7.66
CA SER A 86 -6.69 6.23 9.04
C SER A 86 -5.64 5.12 9.05
N ARG A 87 -5.87 4.04 8.28
CA ARG A 87 -4.91 2.93 8.18
C ARG A 87 -3.56 3.40 7.67
N TRP A 88 -3.54 4.23 6.63
CA TRP A 88 -2.29 4.77 6.08
C TRP A 88 -1.52 5.61 7.10
N ALA A 89 -2.19 6.44 7.89
CA ALA A 89 -1.55 7.23 8.93
C ALA A 89 -0.95 6.35 10.04
N GLU A 90 -1.65 5.30 10.45
CA GLU A 90 -1.15 4.32 11.42
C GLU A 90 0.07 3.56 10.88
N GLU A 91 -0.01 3.04 9.64
CA GLU A 91 1.12 2.37 9.01
C GLU A 91 2.32 3.30 8.87
N LYS A 92 2.11 4.54 8.43
CA LYS A 92 3.17 5.54 8.27
C LYS A 92 3.89 5.80 9.59
N THR A 93 3.14 5.94 10.69
CA THR A 93 3.71 6.15 12.02
C THR A 93 4.62 4.99 12.42
N LEU A 94 4.16 3.75 12.24
CA LEU A 94 4.96 2.55 12.53
C LEU A 94 6.20 2.46 11.63
N VAL A 95 6.08 2.80 10.35
CA VAL A 95 7.20 2.80 9.40
C VAL A 95 8.24 3.84 9.78
N ASP A 96 7.82 5.05 10.13
CA ASP A 96 8.73 6.13 10.54
C ASP A 96 9.50 5.74 11.82
N GLU A 97 8.81 5.18 12.82
CA GLU A 97 9.43 4.64 14.06
C GLU A 97 10.42 3.50 13.76
N LEU A 98 10.05 2.59 12.85
CA LEU A 98 10.88 1.45 12.46
C LEU A 98 12.15 1.91 11.72
N LEU A 99 12.03 2.89 10.81
CA LEU A 99 13.17 3.44 10.08
C LEU A 99 14.11 4.22 11.02
N ALA A 100 13.57 4.99 11.98
CA ALA A 100 14.35 5.70 12.99
C ALA A 100 15.11 4.73 13.91
N THR A 101 14.45 3.67 14.40
CA THR A 101 15.08 2.63 15.22
C THR A 101 16.22 1.93 14.46
N ARG A 102 16.03 1.64 13.16
CA ARG A 102 17.07 1.07 12.30
C ARG A 102 18.25 2.01 12.09
N ALA A 103 18.00 3.29 11.89
CA ALA A 103 19.07 4.29 11.77
C ALA A 103 19.92 4.34 13.05
N THR A 104 19.27 4.35 14.21
CA THR A 104 19.92 4.34 15.53
C THR A 104 20.80 3.09 15.73
N LEU A 105 20.29 1.91 15.37
CA LEU A 105 21.07 0.66 15.45
C LEU A 105 22.28 0.67 14.50
N ARG A 106 22.16 1.24 13.30
CA ARG A 106 23.28 1.34 12.35
C ARG A 106 24.39 2.25 12.85
N GLU A 107 24.05 3.38 13.47
CA GLU A 107 25.05 4.27 14.09
C GLU A 107 25.79 3.58 15.26
N LYS A 108 25.10 2.73 16.01
CA LYS A 108 25.66 2.02 17.18
C LYS A 108 26.41 0.74 16.83
N SER A 109 26.20 0.15 15.66
CA SER A 109 26.73 -1.16 15.25
C SER A 109 28.28 -1.26 15.19
N GLY A 110 29.02 -0.20 15.49
CA GLY A 110 30.49 -0.20 15.67
C GLY A 110 30.96 -0.20 17.14
N VAL A 111 30.05 -0.11 18.11
CA VAL A 111 30.33 -0.07 19.55
C VAL A 111 29.71 -1.32 20.17
N VAL A 112 30.54 -2.20 20.75
CA VAL A 112 30.05 -3.40 21.45
C VAL A 112 29.38 -2.95 22.74
N ASP A 113 28.06 -2.74 22.71
CA ASP A 113 27.29 -2.27 23.88
C ASP A 113 25.95 -2.99 24.05
N SER A 114 25.55 -3.16 25.31
CA SER A 114 24.39 -3.92 25.78
C SER A 114 23.04 -3.21 25.55
N GLY A 115 23.04 -1.96 25.10
CA GLY A 115 21.84 -1.20 24.71
C GLY A 115 21.21 -1.62 23.38
N ASP A 116 21.91 -2.41 22.57
CA ASP A 116 21.42 -2.89 21.28
C ASP A 116 20.25 -3.88 21.41
N ASP A 117 20.21 -4.67 22.48
CA ASP A 117 19.21 -5.73 22.63
C ASP A 117 17.80 -5.16 22.86
N GLN A 118 17.67 -4.03 23.55
CA GLN A 118 16.38 -3.35 23.72
C GLN A 118 15.88 -2.74 22.41
N LEU A 119 16.78 -2.11 21.63
CA LEU A 119 16.44 -1.54 20.32
C LEU A 119 16.09 -2.65 19.30
N ARG A 120 16.78 -3.79 19.35
CA ARG A 120 16.44 -4.97 18.55
C ARG A 120 15.07 -5.53 18.93
N ALA A 121 14.75 -5.62 20.22
CA ALA A 121 13.44 -6.05 20.68
C ALA A 121 12.32 -5.10 20.23
N GLN A 122 12.55 -3.78 20.32
CA GLN A 122 11.61 -2.77 19.80
C GLN A 122 11.40 -2.90 18.28
N LEU A 123 12.47 -3.14 17.53
CA LEU A 123 12.38 -3.32 16.08
C LEU A 123 11.53 -4.54 15.72
N VAL A 124 11.68 -5.65 16.45
CA VAL A 124 10.84 -6.86 16.26
C VAL A 124 9.37 -6.57 16.58
N ASP A 125 9.08 -5.86 17.67
CA ASP A 125 7.72 -5.45 18.03
C ASP A 125 7.07 -4.57 16.94
N LEU A 126 7.79 -3.55 16.48
CA LEU A 126 7.33 -2.65 15.41
C LEU A 126 7.05 -3.41 14.10
N GLN A 127 7.94 -4.34 13.73
CA GLN A 127 7.73 -5.21 12.56
C GLN A 127 6.49 -6.07 12.71
N GLN A 128 6.27 -6.66 13.89
CA GLN A 128 5.11 -7.51 14.14
C GLN A 128 3.81 -6.70 14.10
N ARG A 129 3.78 -5.53 14.75
CA ARG A 129 2.64 -4.62 14.73
C ARG A 129 2.31 -4.15 13.32
N LEU A 130 3.33 -3.77 12.55
CA LEU A 130 3.17 -3.35 11.17
C LEU A 130 2.62 -4.50 10.30
N SER A 131 3.20 -5.70 10.39
CA SER A 131 2.72 -6.86 9.63
C SER A 131 1.27 -7.23 9.95
N THR A 132 0.88 -7.10 11.22
CA THR A 132 -0.50 -7.37 11.68
C THR A 132 -1.48 -6.33 11.13
N LEU A 133 -1.07 -5.06 11.11
CA LEU A 133 -1.88 -3.96 10.57
C LEU A 133 -2.05 -4.08 9.04
N GLN A 134 -0.97 -4.44 8.34
CA GLN A 134 -0.93 -4.48 6.88
C GLN A 134 -1.63 -5.69 6.27
N GLY A 135 -1.53 -6.86 6.93
CA GLY A 135 -2.08 -8.11 6.40
C GLY A 135 -1.59 -8.39 4.98
N GLU A 136 -2.51 -8.60 4.04
CA GLU A 136 -2.19 -8.87 2.63
C GLU A 136 -2.15 -7.60 1.75
N THR A 137 -2.55 -6.44 2.28
CA THR A 137 -2.73 -5.19 1.51
C THR A 137 -1.98 -4.01 2.15
N PRO A 138 -0.64 -4.00 2.11
CA PRO A 138 0.15 -2.91 2.66
C PRO A 138 -0.06 -1.61 1.86
N LEU A 139 -0.28 -0.50 2.55
CA LEU A 139 -0.36 0.83 1.92
C LEU A 139 1.03 1.49 1.79
N ILE A 140 1.95 1.15 2.69
CA ILE A 140 3.34 1.62 2.67
C ILE A 140 4.33 0.46 2.79
N LEU A 141 5.35 0.44 1.95
CA LEU A 141 6.39 -0.59 1.94
C LEU A 141 7.67 -0.02 2.56
N PRO A 142 8.05 -0.41 3.79
CA PRO A 142 9.26 0.12 4.44
C PRO A 142 10.56 -0.48 3.91
N THR A 143 10.49 -1.68 3.33
CA THR A 143 11.65 -2.43 2.85
C THR A 143 11.31 -3.31 1.67
N VAL A 144 12.35 -3.69 0.94
CA VAL A 144 12.25 -4.74 -0.06
C VAL A 144 12.18 -6.08 0.64
N ASP A 145 10.96 -6.52 0.91
CA ASP A 145 10.64 -7.80 1.52
C ASP A 145 9.80 -8.66 0.57
N TYR A 146 9.26 -9.76 1.10
CA TYR A 146 8.38 -10.65 0.35
C TYR A 146 7.18 -9.91 -0.26
N GLN A 147 6.53 -9.02 0.48
CA GLN A 147 5.35 -8.30 -0.01
C GLN A 147 5.72 -7.33 -1.14
N ALA A 148 6.83 -6.60 -1.00
CA ALA A 148 7.34 -5.74 -2.05
C ALA A 148 7.64 -6.54 -3.34
N VAL A 149 8.33 -7.68 -3.23
CA VAL A 149 8.65 -8.54 -4.39
C VAL A 149 7.39 -9.17 -4.97
N ALA A 150 6.50 -9.70 -4.14
CA ALA A 150 5.26 -10.35 -4.57
C ALA A 150 4.34 -9.35 -5.30
N SER A 151 4.28 -8.09 -4.86
CA SER A 151 3.53 -7.05 -5.58
C SER A 151 4.06 -6.83 -7.00
N VAL A 152 5.38 -6.82 -7.19
CA VAL A 152 5.99 -6.64 -8.52
C VAL A 152 5.74 -7.87 -9.40
N VAL A 153 5.87 -9.07 -8.84
CA VAL A 153 5.56 -10.30 -9.58
C VAL A 153 4.08 -10.34 -9.94
N ALA A 154 3.19 -9.92 -9.05
CA ALA A 154 1.75 -9.84 -9.33
C ALA A 154 1.47 -8.91 -10.51
N ASP A 155 2.08 -7.74 -10.58
CA ASP A 155 1.91 -6.81 -11.70
C ASP A 155 2.45 -7.39 -13.01
N TRP A 156 3.58 -8.10 -12.96
CA TRP A 156 4.19 -8.68 -14.16
C TRP A 156 3.45 -9.91 -14.70
N THR A 157 2.71 -10.62 -13.84
CA THR A 157 2.13 -11.94 -14.15
C THR A 157 0.60 -11.97 -14.08
N GLY A 158 -0.02 -10.99 -13.45
CA GLY A 158 -1.44 -10.97 -13.10
C GLY A 158 -1.84 -11.92 -11.98
N ILE A 159 -0.89 -12.62 -11.33
CA ILE A 159 -1.20 -13.58 -10.26
C ILE A 159 -1.30 -12.83 -8.91
N PRO A 160 -2.41 -12.95 -8.17
CA PRO A 160 -2.58 -12.23 -6.90
C PRO A 160 -1.57 -12.65 -5.82
N VAL A 161 -1.11 -11.68 -5.02
CA VAL A 161 -0.13 -11.87 -3.93
C VAL A 161 -0.56 -12.94 -2.92
N GLY A 162 -1.84 -12.95 -2.52
CA GLY A 162 -2.37 -13.95 -1.57
C GLY A 162 -2.30 -15.39 -2.06
N ARG A 163 -2.30 -15.64 -3.39
CA ARG A 163 -2.03 -16.99 -3.94
C ARG A 163 -0.55 -17.36 -3.87
N MET A 164 0.35 -16.39 -3.94
CA MET A 164 1.79 -16.66 -3.85
C MET A 164 2.20 -17.01 -2.41
N ALA A 165 1.64 -16.31 -1.41
CA ALA A 165 1.97 -16.51 0.00
C ALA A 165 1.58 -17.92 0.50
N ARG A 166 0.43 -18.43 0.06
CA ARG A 166 -0.03 -19.78 0.39
C ARG A 166 0.87 -20.88 -0.17
N ASN A 167 1.48 -20.67 -1.33
CA ASN A 167 2.34 -21.64 -1.99
C ASN A 167 3.79 -21.65 -1.48
N GLU A 168 4.16 -20.74 -0.57
CA GLU A 168 5.48 -20.73 0.10
C GLU A 168 5.45 -21.40 1.49
N LEU A 169 4.26 -21.63 2.05
CA LEU A 169 4.06 -22.34 3.32
C LEU A 169 3.94 -23.87 3.15
N GLU A 170 3.88 -24.36 1.90
CA GLU A 170 4.01 -25.78 1.51
C GLU A 170 5.41 -26.08 0.96
#